data_AF-A0A0C3NBY8-F1
#
_entry.id   AF-A0A0C3NBY8-F1
#
_cell.length_a   1.000
_cell.length_b   1.000
_cell.length_c   1.000
_cell.angle_alpha   90.00
_cell.angle_beta   90.00
_cell.angle_gamma   90.00
#
_symmetry.space_group_name_H-M   'P 1'
#
loop_
_entity.id
_entity.type
_entity.pdbx_description
1 polymer ?
#
loop_
_entity_poly.entity_id
_entity_poly.type
_entity_poly.pdbx_seq_one_letter_code
_entity_poly.pdbx_strand_id
1 'polypeptide(L)'
;MPKITWSQLQRRFTPGFETLLDEGLDEGWYDPDNTLQLMVFCWLFIPWLQRELDQYRDRVNNSRKHWDKNKVLPHGIPELIHTCAEDYGVLDFKVMVDPKTIKDIQQLYIKADHPVFDLVPHALNAFINECYIRLGSPSVQRNTIWAIYLDLLSLLRQQPDIIPVVCYACNE
;
A
#
# COMPACT_ATOMS: atom_id res chain seq x y z
N MET A 1 -7.47 -12.58 11.25
CA MET A 1 -8.35 -11.38 11.24
C MET A 1 -9.81 -11.79 11.13
N PRO A 2 -10.76 -11.17 11.86
CA PRO A 2 -12.17 -11.58 11.82
C PRO A 2 -12.85 -11.22 10.49
N LYS A 3 -13.70 -12.13 9.96
CA LYS A 3 -14.50 -11.95 8.73
C LYS A 3 -15.31 -10.65 8.71
N ILE A 4 -15.78 -10.19 9.87
CA ILE A 4 -16.55 -8.96 10.03
C ILE A 4 -15.70 -7.72 9.71
N THR A 5 -14.44 -7.67 10.16
CA THR A 5 -13.54 -6.55 9.89
C THR A 5 -13.21 -6.46 8.41
N TRP A 6 -12.97 -7.60 7.77
CA TRP A 6 -12.77 -7.67 6.32
C TRP A 6 -13.98 -7.15 5.54
N SER A 7 -15.19 -7.56 5.94
CA SER A 7 -16.43 -7.05 5.34
C SER A 7 -16.59 -5.53 5.52
N GLN A 8 -16.17 -4.96 6.66
CA GLN A 8 -16.23 -3.51 6.87
C GLN A 8 -15.19 -2.74 6.06
N LEU A 9 -13.99 -3.30 5.87
CA LEU A 9 -13.00 -2.75 4.93
C LEU A 9 -13.60 -2.70 3.52
N GLN A 10 -14.11 -3.82 3.02
CA GLN A 10 -14.73 -3.91 1.70
C GLN A 10 -15.92 -2.96 1.51
N ARG A 11 -16.71 -2.68 2.55
CA ARG A 11 -17.89 -1.81 2.42
C ARG A 11 -17.58 -0.32 2.56
N ARG A 12 -16.52 0.04 3.29
CA ARG A 12 -16.28 1.44 3.69
C ARG A 12 -15.04 2.05 3.05
N PHE A 13 -14.03 1.23 2.77
CA PHE A 13 -12.79 1.66 2.16
C PHE A 13 -12.90 1.48 0.64
N THR A 14 -13.09 0.23 0.22
CA THR A 14 -12.98 -0.21 -1.19
C THR A 14 -13.81 0.59 -2.20
N PRO A 15 -15.10 0.90 -2.00
CA PRO A 15 -15.92 1.48 -3.07
C PRO A 15 -15.40 2.84 -3.56
N GLY A 16 -14.83 3.66 -2.66
CA GLY A 16 -14.28 4.95 -3.04
C GLY A 16 -13.01 4.85 -3.88
N PHE A 17 -12.24 3.78 -3.70
CA PHE A 17 -11.03 3.53 -4.49
C PHE A 17 -11.38 2.83 -5.81
N GLU A 18 -12.31 1.88 -5.81
CA GLU A 18 -12.82 1.27 -7.05
C GLU A 18 -13.38 2.34 -7.99
N THR A 19 -14.28 3.22 -7.52
CA THR A 19 -14.79 4.31 -8.37
C THR A 19 -13.69 5.23 -8.91
N LEU A 20 -12.65 5.52 -8.12
CA LEU A 20 -11.51 6.32 -8.58
C LEU A 20 -10.69 5.58 -9.63
N LEU A 21 -10.50 4.28 -9.46
CA LEU A 21 -9.72 3.46 -10.40
C LEU A 21 -10.47 3.22 -11.71
N ASP A 22 -11.78 2.97 -11.62
CA ASP A 22 -12.68 2.81 -12.75
C ASP A 22 -12.71 4.09 -13.62
N GLU A 23 -12.70 5.28 -13.00
CA GLU A 23 -12.62 6.57 -13.72
C GLU A 23 -11.41 6.63 -14.67
N GLY A 24 -10.23 6.15 -14.24
CA GLY A 24 -9.04 6.15 -15.09
C GLY A 24 -9.10 5.15 -16.25
N LEU A 25 -9.86 4.07 -16.10
CA LEU A 25 -10.12 3.10 -17.17
C LEU A 25 -11.16 3.64 -18.16
N ASP A 26 -12.27 4.17 -17.65
CA ASP A 26 -13.38 4.70 -18.44
C ASP A 26 -12.95 5.90 -19.31
N GLU A 27 -12.10 6.77 -18.77
CA GLU A 27 -11.53 7.93 -19.49
C GLU A 27 -10.35 7.55 -20.40
N GLY A 28 -9.92 6.28 -20.40
CA GLY A 28 -8.81 5.78 -21.23
C GLY A 28 -7.44 6.33 -20.84
N TRP A 29 -7.26 6.78 -19.59
CA TRP A 29 -5.98 7.26 -19.07
C TRP A 29 -5.00 6.12 -18.77
N TYR A 30 -5.56 4.97 -18.41
CA TYR A 30 -4.82 3.78 -18.01
C TYR A 30 -5.20 2.58 -18.88
N ASP A 31 -4.20 1.94 -19.44
CA ASP A 31 -4.30 0.67 -20.17
C ASP A 31 -3.43 -0.39 -19.46
N PRO A 32 -4.04 -1.42 -18.84
CA PRO A 32 -3.29 -2.46 -18.12
C PRO A 32 -2.45 -3.35 -19.05
N ASP A 33 -2.76 -3.42 -20.34
CA ASP A 33 -1.98 -4.17 -21.32
C ASP A 33 -0.73 -3.40 -21.78
N ASN A 34 -0.66 -2.10 -21.47
CA ASN A 34 0.51 -1.28 -21.75
C ASN A 34 1.49 -1.32 -20.58
N THR A 35 2.63 -1.99 -20.78
CA THR A 35 3.66 -2.18 -19.74
C THR A 35 4.11 -0.88 -19.08
N LEU A 36 4.37 0.19 -19.84
CA LEU A 36 4.83 1.45 -19.26
C LEU A 36 3.75 2.05 -18.35
N GLN A 37 2.50 2.03 -18.80
CA GLN A 37 1.37 2.51 -18.01
C GLN A 37 1.18 1.69 -16.73
N LEU A 38 1.23 0.37 -16.84
CA LEU A 38 1.19 -0.56 -15.71
C LEU A 38 2.30 -0.27 -14.69
N MET A 39 3.54 -0.09 -15.14
CA MET A 39 4.67 0.16 -14.24
C MET A 39 4.57 1.52 -13.53
N VAL A 40 4.20 2.58 -14.25
CA VAL A 40 3.98 3.91 -13.65
C VAL A 40 2.80 3.87 -12.67
N PHE A 41 1.75 3.13 -13.02
CA PHE A 41 0.61 2.91 -12.14
C PHE A 41 1.05 2.19 -10.86
N CYS A 42 1.77 1.06 -10.96
CA CYS A 42 2.30 0.34 -9.81
C CYS A 42 3.18 1.22 -8.91
N TRP A 43 4.08 2.01 -9.51
CA TRP A 43 4.99 2.89 -8.81
C TRP A 43 4.26 3.98 -8.00
N LEU A 44 3.18 4.56 -8.56
CA LEU A 44 2.46 5.67 -7.93
C LEU A 44 1.31 5.21 -7.02
N PHE A 45 0.45 4.32 -7.51
CA PHE A 45 -0.79 3.94 -6.84
C PHE A 45 -0.57 2.94 -5.70
N ILE A 46 0.35 1.98 -5.82
CA ILE A 46 0.53 0.96 -4.77
C ILE A 46 1.02 1.60 -3.46
N PRO A 47 2.08 2.43 -3.43
CA PRO A 47 2.52 3.09 -2.19
C PRO A 47 1.45 4.02 -1.61
N TRP A 48 0.68 4.70 -2.47
CA TRP A 48 -0.42 5.55 -2.04
C TRP A 48 -1.54 4.72 -1.38
N LEU A 49 -2.01 3.65 -2.03
CA LEU A 49 -3.02 2.74 -1.50
C LEU A 49 -2.58 2.10 -0.18
N GLN A 50 -1.31 1.69 -0.08
CA GLN A 50 -0.73 1.15 1.14
C GLN A 50 -0.81 2.18 2.29
N ARG A 51 -0.45 3.44 2.02
CA ARG A 51 -0.56 4.52 3.01
C ARG A 51 -2.00 4.75 3.46
N GLU A 52 -2.96 4.75 2.54
CA GLU A 52 -4.38 4.90 2.87
C GLU A 52 -4.90 3.71 3.71
N LEU A 53 -4.45 2.49 3.42
CA LEU A 53 -4.76 1.29 4.19
C LEU A 53 -4.17 1.35 5.60
N ASP A 54 -2.93 1.84 5.75
CA ASP A 54 -2.30 2.04 7.05
C ASP A 54 -3.08 3.08 7.88
N GLN A 55 -3.49 4.20 7.27
CA GLN A 55 -4.34 5.18 7.93
C GLN A 55 -5.70 4.61 8.34
N TYR A 56 -6.31 3.78 7.48
CA TYR A 56 -7.56 3.09 7.81
C TYR A 56 -7.38 2.16 9.00
N ARG A 57 -6.32 1.33 9.01
CA ARG A 57 -5.97 0.43 10.11
C ARG A 57 -5.83 1.21 11.41
N ASP A 58 -5.04 2.27 11.39
CA ASP A 58 -4.74 3.07 12.57
C ASP A 58 -6.02 3.72 13.11
N ARG A 59 -6.86 4.27 12.24
CA ARG A 59 -8.18 4.81 12.64
C ARG A 59 -9.06 3.74 13.27
N VAL A 60 -9.16 2.55 12.66
CA VAL A 60 -10.05 1.48 13.14
C VAL A 60 -9.59 0.91 14.47
N ASN A 61 -8.28 0.77 14.67
CA ASN A 61 -7.68 0.20 15.88
C ASN A 61 -7.65 1.20 17.04
N ASN A 62 -7.52 2.50 16.76
CA ASN A 62 -7.49 3.55 17.78
C ASN A 62 -8.87 4.15 18.10
N SER A 63 -9.91 3.85 17.31
CA SER A 63 -11.26 4.32 17.60
C SER A 63 -11.97 3.45 18.64
N ARG A 64 -12.50 4.08 19.69
CA ARG A 64 -13.38 3.43 20.67
C ARG A 64 -14.60 2.84 19.96
N LYS A 65 -14.87 1.56 20.18
CA LYS A 65 -16.08 0.92 19.63
C LYS A 65 -17.32 1.38 20.39
N HIS A 66 -18.44 1.52 19.67
CA HIS A 66 -19.71 1.86 20.28
C HIS A 66 -20.10 0.83 21.34
N TRP A 67 -20.69 1.31 22.43
CA TRP A 67 -21.16 0.46 23.52
C TRP A 67 -22.29 -0.45 23.03
N ASP A 68 -22.16 -1.75 23.28
CA ASP A 68 -23.19 -2.74 23.00
C ASP A 68 -23.38 -3.60 24.25
N LYS A 69 -24.56 -3.52 24.85
CA LYS A 69 -24.92 -4.22 26.08
C LYS A 69 -24.97 -5.75 25.92
N ASN A 70 -25.08 -6.24 24.69
CA ASN A 70 -25.11 -7.67 24.40
C ASN A 70 -23.72 -8.24 24.08
N LYS A 71 -22.69 -7.39 24.02
CA LYS A 71 -21.35 -7.78 23.61
C LYS A 71 -20.51 -8.17 24.83
N VAL A 72 -20.06 -9.42 24.84
CA VAL A 72 -19.21 -10.00 25.91
C VAL A 72 -17.71 -9.66 25.72
N LEU A 73 -17.34 -9.10 24.57
CA LEU A 73 -15.96 -8.77 24.23
C LEU A 73 -15.49 -7.46 24.90
N PRO A 74 -14.17 -7.28 25.11
CA PRO A 74 -13.63 -6.11 25.80
C PRO A 74 -14.14 -4.78 25.23
N HIS A 75 -14.50 -3.89 26.16
CA HIS A 75 -14.97 -2.55 25.84
C HIS A 75 -13.79 -1.59 25.87
N GLY A 76 -13.65 -0.76 24.83
CA GLY A 76 -12.57 0.22 24.76
C GLY A 76 -12.01 0.41 23.36
N ILE A 77 -10.83 1.00 23.30
CA ILE A 77 -10.02 1.14 22.09
C ILE A 77 -9.31 -0.19 21.86
N PRO A 78 -9.48 -0.86 20.71
CA PRO A 78 -8.85 -2.16 20.43
C PRO A 78 -7.34 -2.19 20.66
N GLU A 79 -6.63 -1.14 20.28
CA GLU A 79 -5.17 -1.04 20.42
C GLU A 79 -4.70 -1.21 21.87
N LEU A 80 -5.49 -0.75 22.85
CA LEU A 80 -5.14 -0.83 24.28
C LEU A 80 -5.06 -2.27 24.81
N ILE A 81 -5.71 -3.24 24.15
CA ILE A 81 -5.60 -4.65 24.54
C ILE A 81 -4.20 -5.18 24.24
N HIS A 82 -3.53 -4.66 23.21
CA HIS A 82 -2.18 -5.07 22.86
C HIS A 82 -1.12 -4.46 23.78
N THR A 83 -1.33 -3.24 24.26
CA THR A 83 -0.37 -2.48 25.07
C THR A 83 -0.60 -2.60 26.58
N CYS A 84 -1.85 -2.77 27.02
CA CYS A 84 -2.25 -2.76 28.43
C CYS A 84 -3.03 -4.04 28.78
N ALA A 85 -2.63 -5.20 28.27
CA ALA A 85 -3.36 -6.46 28.46
C ALA A 85 -3.65 -6.77 29.95
N GLU A 86 -2.68 -6.49 30.83
CA GLU A 86 -2.74 -6.74 32.27
C GLU A 86 -3.94 -6.04 32.95
N ASP A 87 -4.32 -4.84 32.47
CA ASP A 87 -5.44 -4.05 32.99
C ASP A 87 -6.81 -4.71 32.72
N TYR A 88 -6.86 -5.67 31.81
CA TYR A 88 -8.09 -6.37 31.41
C TYR A 88 -8.21 -7.79 31.99
N GLY A 89 -7.30 -8.18 32.90
CA GLY A 89 -7.34 -9.49 33.57
C GLY A 89 -7.25 -10.68 32.60
N VAL A 90 -6.62 -10.49 31.43
CA VAL A 90 -6.50 -11.54 30.42
C VAL A 90 -5.34 -12.48 30.75
N LEU A 91 -5.49 -13.75 30.38
CA LEU A 91 -4.42 -14.74 30.42
C LEU A 91 -3.51 -14.55 29.21
N ASP A 92 -2.20 -14.52 29.43
CA ASP A 92 -1.22 -14.47 28.34
C ASP A 92 -0.96 -15.89 27.78
N PHE A 93 -1.38 -16.11 26.54
CA PHE A 93 -1.13 -17.36 25.80
C PHE A 93 -0.03 -17.20 24.74
N LYS A 94 0.77 -16.12 24.79
CA LYS A 94 1.85 -15.90 23.83
C LYS A 94 2.90 -17.00 23.94
N VAL A 95 3.27 -17.53 22.79
CA VAL A 95 4.52 -18.28 22.65
C VAL A 95 5.63 -17.25 22.52
N MET A 96 6.42 -17.10 23.59
CA MET A 96 7.55 -16.18 23.60
C MET A 96 8.64 -16.72 22.68
N VAL A 97 8.75 -16.13 21.49
CA VAL A 97 9.87 -16.37 20.58
C VAL A 97 10.91 -15.28 20.84
N ASP A 98 12.16 -15.68 21.01
CA ASP A 98 13.27 -14.74 21.14
C ASP A 98 13.32 -13.83 19.90
N PRO A 99 13.23 -12.49 20.05
CA PRO A 99 13.33 -11.55 18.93
C PRO A 99 14.58 -11.75 18.09
N LYS A 100 15.68 -12.19 18.71
CA LYS A 100 16.92 -12.51 17.97
C LYS A 100 16.70 -13.68 17.01
N THR A 101 15.98 -14.72 17.43
CA THR A 101 15.66 -15.87 16.56
C THR A 101 14.82 -15.45 15.36
N ILE A 102 13.84 -14.57 15.54
CA ILE A 102 13.05 -14.02 14.42
C ILE A 102 13.96 -13.24 13.47
N LYS A 103 14.83 -12.38 14.00
CA LYS A 103 15.78 -11.60 13.19
C LYS A 103 16.76 -12.49 12.43
N ASP A 104 17.29 -13.52 13.07
CA ASP A 104 18.22 -14.48 12.48
C ASP A 104 17.53 -15.26 11.35
N ILE A 105 16.28 -15.70 11.52
CA ILE A 105 15.46 -16.34 10.48
C ILE A 105 15.20 -15.36 9.33
N GLN A 106 14.84 -14.12 9.62
CA GLN A 106 14.66 -13.10 8.58
C GLN A 106 15.94 -12.90 7.78
N GLN A 107 17.09 -12.77 8.41
CA GLN A 107 18.38 -12.62 7.70
C GLN A 107 18.76 -13.87 6.91
N LEU A 108 18.39 -15.07 7.41
CA LEU A 108 18.69 -16.33 6.75
C LEU A 108 17.86 -16.54 5.47
N TYR A 109 16.57 -16.19 5.50
CA TYR A 109 15.64 -16.49 4.40
C TYR A 109 15.27 -15.28 3.54
N ILE A 110 15.33 -14.07 4.11
CA ILE A 110 14.96 -12.83 3.43
C ILE A 110 16.24 -12.12 3.01
N LYS A 111 16.55 -12.21 1.71
CA LYS A 111 17.55 -11.34 1.09
C LYS A 111 16.92 -9.97 0.92
N ALA A 112 17.42 -8.96 1.63
CA ALA A 112 16.87 -7.60 1.58
C ALA A 112 16.86 -7.02 0.16
N ASP A 113 17.89 -7.36 -0.64
CA ASP A 113 18.05 -6.90 -2.02
C ASP A 113 17.39 -7.85 -3.03
N HIS A 114 16.40 -8.65 -2.62
CA HIS A 114 15.70 -9.53 -3.54
C HIS A 114 14.74 -8.70 -4.43
N PRO A 115 14.77 -8.86 -5.76
CA PRO A 115 13.93 -8.09 -6.69
C PRO A 115 12.42 -8.32 -6.52
N VAL A 116 12.01 -9.24 -5.63
CA VAL A 116 10.59 -9.49 -5.32
C VAL A 116 9.98 -8.36 -4.51
N PHE A 117 10.82 -7.56 -3.84
CA PHE A 117 10.40 -6.41 -3.06
C PHE A 117 10.27 -5.14 -3.90
N ASP A 118 10.73 -5.18 -5.15
CA ASP A 118 10.64 -4.06 -6.06
C ASP A 118 9.29 -4.02 -6.76
N LEU A 119 8.61 -2.88 -6.67
CA LEU A 119 7.35 -2.65 -7.38
C LEU A 119 7.57 -2.50 -8.90
N VAL A 120 8.73 -1.98 -9.28
CA VAL A 120 9.18 -1.81 -10.66
C VAL A 120 10.69 -2.05 -10.72
N PRO A 121 11.24 -2.50 -11.86
CA PRO A 121 12.67 -2.71 -12.00
C PRO A 121 13.50 -1.47 -11.67
N HIS A 122 14.65 -1.69 -11.02
CA HIS A 122 15.47 -0.60 -10.46
C HIS A 122 15.83 0.49 -11.48
N ALA A 123 16.17 0.11 -12.72
CA ALA A 123 16.48 1.06 -13.77
C ALA A 123 15.29 1.99 -14.05
N LEU A 124 14.09 1.41 -14.20
CA LEU A 124 12.86 2.18 -14.43
C LEU A 124 12.48 3.02 -13.21
N ASN A 125 12.65 2.49 -12.00
CA ASN A 125 12.43 3.22 -10.75
C ASN A 125 13.23 4.53 -10.71
N ALA A 126 14.51 4.49 -11.10
CA ALA A 126 15.35 5.68 -11.15
C ALA A 126 14.79 6.73 -12.12
N PHE A 127 14.39 6.33 -13.33
CA PHE A 127 13.80 7.24 -14.33
C PHE A 127 12.48 7.86 -13.87
N ILE A 128 11.57 7.06 -13.30
CA ILE A 128 10.29 7.56 -12.79
C ILE A 128 10.55 8.56 -11.66
N ASN A 129 11.46 8.23 -10.73
CA ASN A 129 11.81 9.10 -9.61
C ASN A 129 12.42 10.43 -10.08
N GLU A 130 13.30 10.42 -11.10
CA GLU A 130 13.85 11.65 -11.69
C GLU A 130 12.76 12.52 -12.31
N CYS A 131 11.81 11.92 -13.06
CA CYS A 131 10.67 12.65 -13.62
C CYS A 131 9.77 13.23 -12.52
N TYR A 132 9.55 12.47 -11.45
CA TYR A 132 8.77 12.92 -10.30
C TYR A 132 9.41 14.09 -9.57
N ILE A 133 10.74 14.06 -9.39
CA ILE A 133 11.51 15.18 -8.83
C ILE A 133 11.40 16.42 -9.73
N ARG A 134 11.46 16.25 -11.06
CA ARG A 134 11.28 17.35 -12.02
C ARG A 134 9.89 18.00 -11.96
N LEU A 135 8.86 17.22 -11.61
CA LEU A 135 7.50 17.74 -11.34
C LEU A 135 7.40 18.48 -9.99
N GLY A 136 8.47 18.54 -9.21
CA GLY A 136 8.49 19.16 -7.89
C GLY A 136 8.00 18.26 -6.76
N SER A 137 7.98 16.93 -6.97
CA SER A 137 7.54 15.94 -5.99
C SER A 137 6.16 16.24 -5.38
N PRO A 138 5.11 16.38 -6.22
CA PRO A 138 3.79 16.81 -5.79
C PRO A 138 3.17 15.84 -4.78
N SER A 139 2.40 16.35 -3.82
CA SER A 139 1.73 15.48 -2.83
C SER A 139 0.68 14.59 -3.50
N VAL A 140 0.88 13.27 -3.44
CA VAL A 140 -0.05 12.27 -3.97
C VAL A 140 -1.26 12.15 -3.03
N GLN A 141 -2.42 12.58 -3.52
CA GLN A 141 -3.70 12.55 -2.82
C GLN A 141 -4.79 12.02 -3.76
N ARG A 142 -5.95 11.65 -3.20
CA ARG A 142 -7.06 11.07 -3.97
C ARG A 142 -7.46 11.88 -5.20
N ASN A 143 -7.49 13.21 -5.08
CA ASN A 143 -7.89 14.13 -6.15
C ASN A 143 -6.73 14.57 -7.06
N THR A 144 -5.48 14.27 -6.71
CA THR A 144 -4.30 14.67 -7.49
C THR A 144 -3.60 13.50 -8.16
N ILE A 145 -3.85 12.26 -7.71
CA ILE A 145 -3.09 11.10 -8.13
C ILE A 145 -3.17 10.83 -9.64
N TRP A 146 -4.34 10.96 -10.25
CA TRP A 146 -4.49 10.80 -11.70
C TRP A 146 -3.78 11.90 -12.49
N ALA A 147 -3.85 13.15 -12.03
CA ALA A 147 -3.13 14.25 -12.66
C ALA A 147 -1.61 14.01 -12.62
N ILE A 148 -1.08 13.62 -11.46
CA ILE A 148 0.34 13.28 -11.28
C ILE A 148 0.72 12.09 -12.17
N TYR A 149 -0.12 11.06 -12.24
CA TYR A 149 0.09 9.90 -13.10
C TYR A 149 0.21 10.31 -14.58
N LEU A 150 -0.71 11.13 -15.07
CA LEU A 150 -0.71 11.62 -16.46
C LEU A 150 0.51 12.50 -16.76
N ASP A 151 0.89 13.38 -15.82
CA ASP A 151 2.07 14.24 -15.96
C ASP A 151 3.37 13.41 -16.01
N LEU A 152 3.50 12.40 -15.14
CA LEU A 152 4.61 11.46 -15.15
C LEU A 152 4.68 10.71 -16.47
N LEU A 153 3.55 10.15 -16.91
CA LEU A 153 3.47 9.38 -18.15
C LEU A 153 3.83 10.24 -19.37
N SER A 154 3.40 11.50 -19.39
CA SER A 154 3.75 12.47 -20.43
C SER A 154 5.26 12.74 -20.49
N LEU A 155 5.89 13.00 -19.33
CA LEU A 155 7.34 13.23 -19.26
C LEU A 155 8.15 12.00 -19.67
N LEU A 156 7.71 10.82 -19.23
CA LEU A 156 8.35 9.55 -19.52
C LEU A 156 8.28 9.21 -21.02
N ARG A 157 7.14 9.46 -21.68
CA ARG A 157 6.97 9.28 -23.13
C ARG A 157 7.85 10.22 -23.97
N GLN A 158 8.27 11.35 -23.41
CA GLN A 158 9.18 12.28 -24.08
C GLN A 158 10.66 11.86 -24.00
N GLN A 159 10.99 10.87 -23.17
CA GLN A 159 12.36 10.36 -23.04
C GLN A 159 12.62 9.28 -24.12
N PRO A 160 13.61 9.46 -25.02
CA PRO A 160 13.89 8.49 -26.08
C PRO A 160 14.41 7.14 -25.56
N ASP A 161 15.03 7.13 -24.37
CA ASP A 161 15.66 5.94 -23.78
C ASP A 161 14.69 5.03 -23.01
N ILE A 162 13.39 5.37 -22.97
CA ILE A 162 12.44 4.62 -22.14
C ILE A 162 12.04 3.27 -22.72
N ILE A 163 11.95 3.17 -24.05
CA ILE A 163 11.50 1.95 -24.74
C ILE A 163 12.49 0.79 -24.49
N PRO A 164 13.82 0.97 -24.63
CA PRO A 164 14.79 -0.06 -24.25
C PRO A 164 14.63 -0.49 -22.79
N VAL A 165 14.53 0.45 -21.86
CA VAL A 165 14.44 0.17 -20.41
C VAL A 165 13.22 -0.68 -20.09
N VAL A 166 12.05 -0.36 -20.66
CA VAL A 166 10.81 -1.14 -20.47
C VAL A 166 10.91 -2.53 -21.10
N CYS A 167 11.55 -2.67 -22.27
CA CYS A 167 11.73 -3.96 -22.92
C CYS A 167 12.72 -4.88 -22.20
N TYR A 168 13.79 -4.34 -21.59
CA TYR A 168 14.74 -5.12 -20.80
C TYR A 168 14.14 -5.52 -19.45
N ALA A 169 13.37 -4.63 -18.83
CA ALA A 169 12.63 -4.86 -17.58
C ALA A 169 11.64 -6.04 -17.62
N CYS A 170 11.05 -6.34 -18.78
CA CYS A 170 10.12 -7.47 -18.93
C CYS A 170 10.80 -8.84 -19.13
N ASN A 171 12.13 -8.86 -19.34
CA ASN A 171 12.89 -10.06 -19.67
C ASN A 171 13.79 -10.54 -18.51
N GLU A 172 13.77 -9.86 -17.36
CA GLU A 172 14.39 -10.28 -16.09
C GLU A 172 13.38 -11.03 -15.21
#